data_AF-A0A925SFQ4-F1
#
_entry.id   AF-A0A925SFQ4-F1
#
_cell.length_a   1.000
_cell.length_b   1.000
_cell.length_c   1.000
_cell.angle_alpha   90.00
_cell.angle_beta   90.00
_cell.angle_gamma   90.00
#
_symmetry.space_group_name_H-M   'P 1'
#
loop_
_entity.id
_entity.type
_entity.pdbx_description
1 polymer ?
#
loop_
_entity_poly.entity_id
_entity_poly.type
_entity_poly.pdbx_seq_one_letter_code
_entity_poly.pdbx_strand_id
1 'polypeptide(L)'
;MNKRVSLPAIGIFIFVMMAFSAKAQDSINYRLSLRDVVTLAIEQSSDLKYAQNQNVNYYWRYKNYKTQNRPKLVLNGTMPSFRQSNDAVTQPDGSTLFKPIYSMTTSASLSLNQSIPWTGTYISASTSAIRVQDYNKKTTEFSGSPFSFGFYQPIFALNWLKWQQKTEPLVYDEAQKNFIETIEEISLNTVYRFFRFLLVQTNYNLAESNLKNSTNNLKIAQTKRDIGTISDNNFARNELAVLNAQKALNKARMDLKNADFELKSYIGLPQDQKIDLEMPLDITLFEIDADKALQ
;
A
#
# COMPACT_ATOMS: atom_id res chain seq x y z
N MET A 1 27.55 31.57 54.59
CA MET A 1 26.65 32.42 53.78
C MET A 1 25.69 31.51 53.03
N ASN A 2 24.45 31.43 53.52
CA ASN A 2 23.35 30.64 52.96
C ASN A 2 22.93 31.17 51.59
N LYS A 3 22.73 30.30 50.60
CA LYS A 3 21.63 30.45 49.61
C LYS A 3 21.14 29.06 49.17
N ARG A 4 20.05 28.60 49.80
CA ARG A 4 19.18 27.54 49.26
C ARG A 4 18.44 28.14 48.06
N VAL A 5 18.69 27.62 46.86
CA VAL A 5 17.90 27.96 45.67
C VAL A 5 16.64 27.11 45.71
N SER A 6 15.50 27.78 45.72
CA SER A 6 14.16 27.21 45.80
C SER A 6 13.79 26.53 44.46
N LEU A 7 13.44 25.24 44.55
CA LEU A 7 13.01 24.38 43.44
C LEU A 7 11.49 24.35 43.09
N PRO A 8 10.58 25.25 43.55
CA PRO A 8 9.15 25.09 43.24
C PRO A 8 8.72 25.67 41.87
N ALA A 9 9.56 26.46 41.19
CA ALA A 9 9.15 27.15 39.96
C ALA A 9 9.14 26.25 38.70
N ILE A 10 10.01 25.23 38.64
CA ILE A 10 10.14 24.36 37.46
C ILE A 10 8.99 23.32 37.42
N GLY A 11 8.52 22.87 38.58
CA GLY A 11 7.37 21.97 38.69
C GLY A 11 6.04 22.62 38.26
N ILE A 12 5.87 23.92 38.53
CA ILE A 12 4.65 24.66 38.16
C ILE A 12 4.62 24.93 36.65
N PHE A 13 5.78 25.19 36.02
CA PHE A 13 5.83 25.42 34.57
C PHE A 13 5.55 24.16 33.75
N ILE A 14 5.96 22.98 34.23
CA ILE A 14 5.66 21.68 33.60
C ILE A 14 4.18 21.29 33.80
N PHE A 15 3.58 21.64 34.94
CA PHE A 15 2.16 21.36 35.19
C PHE A 15 1.22 22.26 34.38
N VAL A 16 1.61 23.53 34.13
CA VAL A 16 0.83 24.45 33.27
C VAL A 16 0.95 24.10 31.79
N MET A 17 2.06 23.51 31.33
CA MET A 17 2.19 23.01 29.95
C MET A 17 1.37 21.74 29.68
N MET A 18 1.14 20.88 30.69
CA MET A 18 0.24 19.73 30.56
C MET A 18 -1.25 20.10 30.59
N ALA A 19 -1.62 21.22 31.20
CA ALA A 19 -3.01 21.67 31.25
C ALA A 19 -3.55 22.21 29.91
N PHE A 20 -2.69 22.52 28.94
CA PHE A 20 -3.09 23.09 27.64
C PHE A 20 -3.29 22.07 26.50
N SER A 21 -3.15 20.77 26.76
CA SER A 21 -3.46 19.72 25.76
C SER A 21 -4.83 19.06 25.93
N ALA A 22 -5.67 19.57 26.85
CA ALA A 22 -7.09 19.25 26.84
C ALA A 22 -7.77 20.05 25.72
N LYS A 23 -7.52 19.69 24.46
CA LYS A 23 -8.51 19.95 23.42
C LYS A 23 -9.74 19.20 23.86
N ALA A 24 -10.74 19.94 24.35
CA ALA A 24 -12.11 19.48 24.29
C ALA A 24 -12.33 19.01 22.85
N GLN A 25 -12.37 17.70 22.65
CA GLN A 25 -12.90 17.11 21.43
C GLN A 25 -14.39 17.44 21.49
N ASP A 26 -14.73 18.63 21.01
CA ASP A 26 -16.05 18.85 20.44
C ASP A 26 -16.20 17.71 19.44
N SER A 27 -17.01 16.72 19.81
CA SER A 27 -17.33 15.60 18.94
C SER A 27 -18.20 16.18 17.83
N ILE A 28 -17.56 16.81 16.85
CA ILE A 28 -18.18 17.26 15.62
C ILE A 28 -18.75 15.99 15.01
N ASN A 29 -20.08 15.86 15.03
CA ASN A 29 -20.76 14.78 14.36
C ASN A 29 -20.61 15.04 12.87
N TYR A 30 -19.83 14.20 12.19
CA TYR A 30 -19.67 14.32 10.74
C TYR A 30 -20.90 13.72 10.09
N ARG A 31 -21.71 14.59 9.47
CA ARG A 31 -22.75 14.15 8.55
C ARG A 31 -22.10 13.83 7.22
N LEU A 32 -22.19 12.58 6.81
CA LEU A 32 -21.58 12.10 5.58
C LEU A 32 -22.66 11.63 4.61
N SER A 33 -22.64 12.16 3.39
CA SER A 33 -23.44 11.64 2.29
C SER A 33 -22.79 10.38 1.71
N LEU A 34 -23.54 9.62 0.90
CA LEU A 34 -22.99 8.47 0.18
C LEU A 34 -21.75 8.84 -0.65
N ARG A 35 -21.79 10.01 -1.31
CA ARG A 35 -20.66 10.50 -2.13
C ARG A 35 -19.43 10.77 -1.29
N ASP A 36 -19.59 11.35 -0.10
CA ASP A 36 -18.47 11.62 0.80
C ASP A 36 -17.84 10.34 1.29
N VAL A 37 -18.65 9.34 1.67
CA VAL A 37 -18.16 8.03 2.13
C VAL A 37 -17.41 7.30 1.02
N VAL A 38 -17.92 7.33 -0.21
CA VAL A 38 -17.23 6.76 -1.38
C VAL A 38 -15.93 7.50 -1.66
N THR A 39 -15.93 8.83 -1.59
CA THR A 39 -14.72 9.63 -1.80
C THR A 39 -13.65 9.31 -0.75
N LEU A 40 -14.03 9.24 0.53
CA LEU A 40 -13.13 8.84 1.61
C LEU A 40 -12.57 7.42 1.40
N ALA A 41 -13.39 6.48 0.93
CA ALA A 41 -12.92 5.14 0.59
C ALA A 41 -11.89 5.16 -0.56
N ILE A 42 -12.17 5.93 -1.63
CA ILE A 42 -11.27 6.09 -2.79
C ILE A 42 -10.02 6.90 -2.46
N GLU A 43 -9.95 7.60 -1.32
CA GLU A 43 -8.75 8.33 -0.92
C GLU A 43 -7.92 7.59 0.13
N GLN A 44 -8.57 6.92 1.09
CA GLN A 44 -7.92 6.53 2.34
C GLN A 44 -7.94 5.02 2.60
N SER A 45 -8.77 4.25 1.90
CA SER A 45 -8.93 2.80 2.16
C SER A 45 -7.62 2.03 1.98
N SER A 46 -7.49 0.94 2.75
CA SER A 46 -6.37 0.02 2.62
C SER A 46 -6.33 -0.64 1.25
N ASP A 47 -7.50 -0.98 0.71
CA ASP A 47 -7.66 -1.70 -0.55
C ASP A 47 -7.20 -0.83 -1.72
N LEU A 48 -7.55 0.45 -1.69
CA LEU A 48 -7.03 1.42 -2.65
C LEU A 48 -5.51 1.54 -2.56
N LYS A 49 -4.94 1.67 -1.36
CA LYS A 49 -3.48 1.78 -1.19
C LYS A 49 -2.77 0.56 -1.78
N TYR A 50 -3.34 -0.63 -1.60
CA TYR A 50 -2.84 -1.85 -2.24
C TYR A 50 -2.92 -1.76 -3.76
N ALA A 51 -4.08 -1.39 -4.32
CA ALA A 51 -4.29 -1.23 -5.76
C ALA A 51 -3.35 -0.19 -6.38
N GLN A 52 -3.12 0.94 -5.69
CA GLN A 52 -2.16 1.97 -6.09
C GLN A 52 -0.73 1.42 -6.14
N ASN A 53 -0.30 0.69 -5.10
CA ASN A 53 1.01 0.07 -5.07
C ASN A 53 1.19 -0.94 -6.22
N GLN A 54 0.16 -1.74 -6.50
CA GLN A 54 0.16 -2.67 -7.61
C GLN A 54 0.28 -1.94 -8.96
N ASN A 55 -0.48 -0.87 -9.17
CA ASN A 55 -0.40 -0.05 -10.38
C ASN A 55 1.00 0.57 -10.56
N VAL A 56 1.58 1.09 -9.47
CA VAL A 56 2.95 1.63 -9.46
C VAL A 56 3.98 0.56 -9.83
N ASN A 57 3.82 -0.68 -9.34
CA ASN A 57 4.69 -1.79 -9.71
C ASN A 57 4.63 -2.08 -11.21
N TYR A 58 3.44 -2.12 -11.82
CA TYR A 58 3.29 -2.31 -13.27
C TYR A 58 3.86 -1.14 -14.08
N TYR A 59 3.72 0.09 -13.58
CA TYR A 59 4.37 1.26 -14.18
C TYR A 59 5.91 1.12 -14.19
N TRP A 60 6.51 0.75 -13.05
CA TRP A 60 7.96 0.55 -12.97
C TRP A 60 8.42 -0.63 -13.81
N ARG A 61 7.63 -1.70 -13.89
CA ARG A 61 7.88 -2.83 -14.79
C ARG A 61 7.96 -2.38 -16.25
N TYR A 62 6.97 -1.61 -16.72
CA TYR A 62 6.95 -1.10 -18.09
C TYR A 62 8.09 -0.10 -18.36
N LYS A 63 8.41 0.76 -17.39
CA LYS A 63 9.54 1.69 -17.47
C LYS A 63 10.89 0.95 -17.52
N ASN A 64 11.03 -0.13 -16.75
CA ASN A 64 12.21 -1.01 -16.79
C ASN A 64 12.34 -1.68 -18.15
N TYR A 65 11.26 -2.20 -18.73
CA TYR A 65 11.25 -2.73 -20.09
C TYR A 65 11.73 -1.69 -21.12
N LYS A 66 11.22 -0.45 -21.07
CA LYS A 66 11.69 0.64 -21.95
C LYS A 66 13.18 0.93 -21.76
N THR A 67 13.66 0.86 -20.53
CA THR A 67 15.06 1.14 -20.18
C THR A 67 15.99 0.01 -20.63
N GLN A 68 15.56 -1.24 -20.54
CA GLN A 68 16.32 -2.41 -20.98
C GLN A 68 16.61 -2.41 -22.48
N ASN A 69 15.70 -1.82 -23.27
CA ASN A 69 15.81 -1.68 -24.73
C ASN A 69 16.51 -0.39 -25.18
N ARG A 70 17.02 0.43 -24.25
CA ARG A 70 17.86 1.59 -24.57
C ARG A 70 19.35 1.20 -24.59
N PRO A 71 20.20 1.98 -25.26
CA PRO A 71 21.63 1.76 -25.20
C PRO A 71 22.11 1.92 -23.75
N LYS A 72 22.81 0.91 -23.24
CA LYS A 72 23.36 0.89 -21.88
C LYS A 72 24.86 1.12 -21.93
N LEU A 73 25.31 2.18 -21.29
CA LEU A 73 26.73 2.45 -21.09
C LEU A 73 27.15 1.94 -19.71
N VAL A 74 28.11 1.02 -19.66
CA VAL A 74 28.58 0.37 -18.45
C VAL A 74 30.08 0.61 -18.31
N LEU A 75 30.48 1.26 -17.21
CA LEU A 75 31.88 1.39 -16.81
C LEU A 75 32.17 0.35 -15.75
N ASN A 76 33.02 -0.62 -16.08
CA ASN A 76 33.55 -1.59 -15.12
C ASN A 76 35.01 -1.28 -14.87
N GLY A 77 35.45 -1.32 -13.63
CA GLY A 77 36.86 -1.15 -13.30
C GLY A 77 37.23 -1.88 -12.03
N THR A 78 38.48 -2.29 -11.94
CA THR A 78 39.06 -2.86 -10.73
C THR A 78 39.97 -1.83 -10.09
N MET A 79 39.78 -1.61 -8.78
CA MET A 79 40.75 -0.87 -7.99
C MET A 79 42.13 -1.55 -8.05
N PRO A 80 43.23 -0.82 -7.80
CA PRO A 80 44.56 -1.41 -7.76
C PRO A 80 44.61 -2.62 -6.82
N SER A 81 44.81 -3.80 -7.39
CA SER A 81 44.88 -5.06 -6.66
C SER A 81 46.32 -5.54 -6.64
N PHE A 82 46.90 -5.62 -5.44
CA PHE A 82 48.21 -6.18 -5.22
C PHE A 82 48.14 -7.70 -5.14
N ARG A 83 48.97 -8.38 -5.94
CA ARG A 83 49.12 -9.83 -5.94
C ARG A 83 50.58 -10.17 -5.71
N GLN A 84 50.80 -11.02 -4.71
CA GLN A 84 52.06 -11.72 -4.47
C GLN A 84 51.84 -13.21 -4.74
N SER A 85 52.62 -13.80 -5.63
CA SER A 85 52.51 -15.22 -5.99
C SER A 85 53.87 -15.80 -6.35
N ASN A 86 54.07 -17.10 -6.18
CA ASN A 86 55.27 -17.81 -6.65
C ASN A 86 54.89 -18.61 -7.89
N ASP A 87 55.09 -18.01 -9.06
CA ASP A 87 54.67 -18.60 -10.33
C ASP A 87 55.86 -19.29 -11.02
N ALA A 88 55.59 -20.44 -11.63
CA ALA A 88 56.54 -21.15 -12.47
C ALA A 88 56.71 -20.40 -13.79
N VAL A 89 57.89 -19.83 -14.04
CA VAL A 89 58.19 -19.12 -15.30
C VAL A 89 59.13 -19.99 -16.12
N THR A 90 58.81 -20.21 -17.40
CA THR A 90 59.70 -20.92 -18.34
C THR A 90 60.82 -19.99 -18.81
N GLN A 91 62.05 -20.47 -18.76
CA GLN A 91 63.25 -19.72 -19.19
C GLN A 91 63.48 -19.86 -20.70
N PRO A 92 64.30 -18.98 -21.31
CA PRO A 92 64.68 -19.11 -22.72
C PRO A 92 65.37 -20.43 -23.09
N ASP A 93 65.93 -21.15 -22.11
CA ASP A 93 66.57 -22.47 -22.25
C ASP A 93 65.59 -23.65 -22.10
N GLY A 94 64.30 -23.39 -21.87
CA GLY A 94 63.26 -24.41 -21.67
C GLY A 94 63.16 -24.97 -20.25
N SER A 95 64.04 -24.58 -19.32
CA SER A 95 63.90 -24.91 -17.90
C SER A 95 62.75 -24.13 -17.24
N THR A 96 62.29 -24.58 -16.07
CA THR A 96 61.22 -23.91 -15.31
C THR A 96 61.74 -23.54 -13.92
N LEU A 97 61.65 -22.25 -13.59
CA LEU A 97 62.04 -21.70 -12.29
C LEU A 97 60.86 -20.99 -11.65
N PHE A 98 60.61 -21.30 -10.38
CA PHE A 98 59.65 -20.57 -9.57
C PHE A 98 60.23 -19.21 -9.20
N LYS A 99 59.54 -18.14 -9.59
CA LYS A 99 59.93 -16.77 -9.25
C LYS A 99 58.81 -16.09 -8.48
N PRO A 100 59.13 -15.36 -7.39
CA PRO A 100 58.14 -14.52 -6.73
C PRO A 100 57.74 -13.40 -7.68
N ILE A 101 56.44 -13.25 -7.92
CA ILE A 101 55.83 -12.18 -8.72
C ILE A 101 55.07 -11.26 -7.76
N TYR A 102 55.52 -10.01 -7.69
CA TYR A 102 54.81 -8.93 -7.01
C TYR A 102 54.27 -7.98 -8.07
N SER A 103 52.97 -7.96 -8.25
CA SER A 103 52.32 -7.12 -9.26
C SER A 103 51.14 -6.37 -8.67
N MET A 104 50.90 -5.16 -9.17
CA MET A 104 49.66 -4.43 -8.91
C MET A 104 48.93 -4.19 -10.21
N THR A 105 47.72 -4.72 -10.32
CA THR A 105 46.90 -4.62 -11.54
C THR A 105 45.71 -3.70 -11.31
N THR A 106 45.44 -2.83 -12.28
CA THR A 106 44.27 -1.95 -12.31
C THR A 106 43.65 -2.09 -13.70
N SER A 107 42.33 -2.21 -13.79
CA SER A 107 41.65 -2.30 -15.08
C SER A 107 40.46 -1.36 -15.13
N ALA A 108 40.16 -0.87 -16.32
CA ALA A 108 38.95 -0.13 -16.63
C ALA A 108 38.44 -0.58 -18.00
N SER A 109 37.14 -0.76 -18.12
CA SER A 109 36.45 -1.08 -19.37
C SER A 109 35.16 -0.30 -19.45
N LEU A 110 34.94 0.33 -20.59
CA LEU A 110 33.71 1.04 -20.92
C LEU A 110 33.02 0.28 -22.04
N SER A 111 31.78 -0.14 -21.82
CA SER A 111 31.02 -0.97 -22.76
C SER A 111 29.66 -0.34 -23.05
N LEU A 112 29.34 -0.16 -24.32
CA LEU A 112 28.03 0.21 -24.84
C LEU A 112 27.30 -1.05 -25.32
N ASN A 113 26.12 -1.31 -24.78
CA ASN A 113 25.32 -2.51 -25.06
C ASN A 113 23.92 -2.12 -25.56
N GLN A 114 23.47 -2.69 -26.68
CA GLN A 114 22.14 -2.44 -27.24
C GLN A 114 21.52 -3.75 -27.74
N SER A 115 20.29 -4.03 -27.30
CA SER A 115 19.45 -5.09 -27.87
C SER A 115 18.57 -4.53 -28.97
N ILE A 116 18.33 -5.30 -30.03
CA ILE A 116 17.50 -4.89 -31.16
C ILE A 116 16.25 -5.81 -31.21
N PRO A 117 15.08 -5.35 -30.74
CA PRO A 117 13.96 -6.25 -30.47
C PRO A 117 13.40 -7.00 -31.67
N TRP A 118 13.34 -6.39 -32.85
CA TRP A 118 12.73 -6.99 -34.04
C TRP A 118 13.45 -8.24 -34.59
N THR A 119 14.76 -8.36 -34.34
CA THR A 119 15.66 -9.41 -34.85
C THR A 119 16.21 -10.27 -33.72
N GLY A 120 16.10 -9.83 -32.46
CA GLY A 120 16.68 -10.52 -31.31
C GLY A 120 18.19 -10.33 -31.21
N THR A 121 18.75 -9.43 -32.01
CA THR A 121 20.19 -9.17 -32.10
C THR A 121 20.68 -8.41 -30.87
N TYR A 122 21.85 -8.78 -30.37
CA TYR A 122 22.58 -8.06 -29.35
C TYR A 122 23.87 -7.50 -29.96
N ILE A 123 24.06 -6.19 -29.85
CA ILE A 123 25.29 -5.51 -30.27
C ILE A 123 25.99 -4.92 -29.04
N SER A 124 27.30 -5.05 -29.01
CA SER A 124 28.15 -4.43 -28.00
C SER A 124 29.36 -3.79 -28.62
N ALA A 125 29.79 -2.67 -28.05
CA ALA A 125 31.06 -2.03 -28.37
C ALA A 125 31.76 -1.70 -27.06
N SER A 126 33.02 -2.06 -26.90
CA SER A 126 33.77 -1.81 -25.68
C SER A 126 35.19 -1.33 -25.94
N THR A 127 35.71 -0.59 -24.97
CA THR A 127 37.11 -0.18 -24.89
C THR A 127 37.62 -0.57 -23.52
N SER A 128 38.82 -1.14 -23.43
CA SER A 128 39.42 -1.56 -22.17
C SER A 128 40.87 -1.14 -22.06
N ALA A 129 41.29 -0.84 -20.84
CA ALA A 129 42.66 -0.54 -20.49
C ALA A 129 42.99 -1.24 -19.17
N ILE A 130 44.19 -1.81 -19.11
CA ILE A 130 44.75 -2.52 -17.98
C ILE A 130 46.14 -1.92 -17.75
N ARG A 131 46.40 -1.54 -16.51
CA ARG A 131 47.71 -1.14 -16.03
C ARG A 131 48.24 -2.24 -15.13
N VAL A 132 49.44 -2.72 -15.44
CA VAL A 132 50.17 -3.68 -14.61
C VAL A 132 51.44 -3.00 -14.14
N GLN A 133 51.64 -2.95 -12.82
CA GLN A 133 52.86 -2.48 -12.21
C GLN A 133 53.60 -3.68 -11.64
N ASP A 134 54.76 -4.01 -12.22
CA ASP A 134 55.64 -5.07 -11.76
C ASP A 134 56.67 -4.48 -10.78
N TYR A 135 56.62 -4.91 -9.52
CA TYR A 135 57.53 -4.42 -8.49
C TYR A 135 58.90 -5.12 -8.52
N ASN A 136 59.01 -6.32 -9.12
CA ASN A 136 60.30 -6.98 -9.29
C ASN A 136 61.19 -6.24 -10.29
N LYS A 137 60.59 -5.85 -11.42
CA LYS A 137 61.30 -5.13 -12.50
C LYS A 137 61.22 -3.61 -12.34
N LYS A 138 60.40 -3.10 -11.41
CA LYS A 138 60.07 -1.68 -11.24
C LYS A 138 59.53 -1.04 -12.54
N THR A 139 58.81 -1.82 -13.35
CA THR A 139 58.21 -1.35 -14.61
C THR A 139 56.71 -1.14 -14.44
N THR A 140 56.18 -0.20 -15.23
CA THR A 140 54.73 -0.02 -15.37
C THR A 140 54.37 -0.23 -16.83
N GLU A 141 53.49 -1.17 -17.08
CA GLU A 141 53.02 -1.53 -18.40
C GLU A 141 51.53 -1.21 -18.52
N PHE A 142 51.14 -0.76 -19.71
CA PHE A 142 49.76 -0.51 -20.07
C PHE A 142 49.42 -1.40 -21.26
N SER A 143 48.28 -2.07 -21.18
CA SER A 143 47.74 -2.91 -22.24
C SER A 143 46.24 -2.70 -22.31
N GLY A 144 45.64 -2.82 -23.48
CA GLY A 144 44.23 -2.55 -23.65
C GLY A 144 43.73 -2.87 -25.03
N SER A 145 42.41 -3.02 -25.16
CA SER A 145 41.74 -3.14 -26.46
C SER A 145 41.03 -1.81 -26.73
N PRO A 146 41.51 -0.98 -27.68
CA PRO A 146 40.94 0.34 -27.92
C PRO A 146 39.50 0.26 -28.45
N PHE A 147 39.19 -0.75 -29.26
CA PHE A 147 37.84 -1.01 -29.75
C PHE A 147 37.64 -2.52 -29.87
N SER A 148 36.58 -3.01 -29.26
CA SER A 148 36.08 -4.38 -29.40
C SER A 148 34.60 -4.31 -29.74
N PHE A 149 34.18 -5.05 -30.77
CA PHE A 149 32.79 -5.10 -31.22
C PHE A 149 32.27 -6.52 -31.08
N GLY A 150 31.11 -6.67 -30.44
CA GLY A 150 30.37 -7.91 -30.34
C GLY A 150 29.07 -7.83 -31.13
N PHE A 151 28.80 -8.84 -31.94
CA PHE A 151 27.55 -8.99 -32.65
C PHE A 151 27.04 -10.42 -32.44
N TYR A 152 25.86 -10.54 -31.84
CA TYR A 152 25.22 -11.83 -31.62
C TYR A 152 23.79 -11.76 -32.15
N GLN A 153 23.49 -12.60 -33.14
CA GLN A 153 22.13 -12.75 -33.65
C GLN A 153 21.76 -14.23 -33.63
N PRO A 154 20.75 -14.62 -32.83
CA PRO A 154 20.26 -15.98 -32.89
C PRO A 154 19.50 -16.18 -34.21
N ILE A 155 19.98 -17.08 -35.05
CA ILE A 155 19.33 -17.45 -36.32
C ILE A 155 18.48 -18.70 -36.05
N PHE A 156 17.24 -18.73 -36.55
CA PHE A 156 16.26 -19.82 -36.36
C PHE A 156 15.83 -20.11 -34.91
N ALA A 157 16.19 -19.26 -33.94
CA ALA A 157 15.66 -19.35 -32.58
C ALA A 157 14.46 -18.41 -32.37
N LEU A 158 13.68 -18.67 -31.32
CA LEU A 158 12.57 -17.81 -30.92
C LEU A 158 13.07 -16.42 -30.50
N ASN A 159 12.54 -15.38 -31.14
CA ASN A 159 12.83 -13.99 -30.77
C ASN A 159 11.90 -13.53 -29.63
N TRP A 160 12.36 -13.73 -28.38
CA TRP A 160 11.65 -13.31 -27.19
C TRP A 160 11.48 -11.78 -27.10
N LEU A 161 12.46 -10.99 -27.57
CA LEU A 161 12.41 -9.53 -27.53
C LEU A 161 11.28 -8.96 -28.40
N LYS A 162 11.05 -9.54 -29.57
CA LYS A 162 9.94 -9.14 -30.45
C LYS A 162 8.58 -9.38 -29.80
N TRP A 163 8.41 -10.52 -29.13
CA TRP A 163 7.17 -10.83 -28.41
C TRP A 163 7.01 -9.91 -27.20
N GLN A 164 8.07 -9.71 -26.41
CA GLN A 164 8.07 -8.77 -25.30
C GLN A 164 7.68 -7.35 -25.75
N GLN A 165 8.12 -6.91 -26.93
CA GLN A 165 7.74 -5.61 -27.50
C GLN A 165 6.25 -5.48 -27.81
N LYS A 166 5.58 -6.59 -28.14
CA LYS A 166 4.14 -6.62 -28.36
C LYS A 166 3.36 -6.76 -27.06
N THR A 167 3.85 -7.59 -26.13
CA THR A 167 3.10 -7.95 -24.92
C THR A 167 3.22 -6.92 -23.81
N GLU A 168 4.39 -6.33 -23.59
CA GLU A 168 4.59 -5.46 -22.43
C GLU A 168 3.70 -4.19 -22.43
N PRO A 169 3.45 -3.52 -23.57
CA PRO A 169 2.47 -2.43 -23.62
C PRO A 169 1.04 -2.89 -23.29
N LEU A 170 0.65 -4.10 -23.74
CA LEU A 170 -0.69 -4.66 -23.46
C LEU A 170 -0.84 -5.00 -21.98
N VAL A 171 0.19 -5.59 -21.36
CA VAL A 171 0.20 -5.85 -19.91
C VAL A 171 0.09 -4.55 -19.11
N TYR A 172 0.73 -3.47 -19.58
CA TYR A 172 0.60 -2.16 -18.94
C TYR A 172 -0.81 -1.57 -19.10
N ASP A 173 -1.42 -1.67 -20.28
CA ASP A 173 -2.80 -1.24 -20.54
C ASP A 173 -3.82 -2.02 -19.70
N GLU A 174 -3.68 -3.35 -19.66
CA GLU A 174 -4.46 -4.24 -18.80
C GLU A 174 -4.38 -3.83 -17.34
N ALA A 175 -3.16 -3.56 -16.84
CA ALA A 175 -2.98 -3.09 -15.46
C ALA A 175 -3.65 -1.73 -15.18
N GLN A 176 -3.70 -0.81 -16.15
CA GLN A 176 -4.43 0.45 -15.99
C GLN A 176 -5.94 0.22 -15.90
N LYS A 177 -6.48 -0.65 -16.76
CA LYS A 177 -7.91 -1.00 -16.75
C LYS A 177 -8.30 -1.72 -15.46
N ASN A 178 -7.49 -2.69 -15.03
CA ASN A 178 -7.71 -3.39 -13.77
C ASN A 178 -7.65 -2.45 -12.55
N PHE A 179 -6.80 -1.42 -12.58
CA PHE A 179 -6.78 -0.40 -11.52
C PHE A 179 -8.08 0.38 -11.46
N ILE A 180 -8.66 0.78 -12.60
CA ILE A 180 -9.96 1.46 -12.66
C ILE A 180 -11.08 0.52 -12.16
N GLU A 181 -11.10 -0.73 -12.63
CA GLU A 181 -12.04 -1.76 -12.19
C GLU A 181 -11.98 -1.97 -10.67
N THR A 182 -10.77 -2.01 -10.09
CA THR A 182 -10.59 -2.15 -8.65
C THR A 182 -11.15 -0.94 -7.88
N ILE A 183 -11.01 0.28 -8.41
CA ILE A 183 -11.63 1.48 -7.81
C ILE A 183 -13.16 1.37 -7.84
N GLU A 184 -13.73 0.87 -8.93
CA GLU A 184 -15.17 0.64 -9.04
C GLU A 184 -15.65 -0.43 -8.04
N GLU A 185 -14.88 -1.52 -7.88
CA GLU A 185 -15.17 -2.55 -6.88
C GLU A 185 -15.13 -2.00 -5.45
N ILE A 186 -14.12 -1.19 -5.11
CA ILE A 186 -14.02 -0.49 -3.82
C ILE A 186 -15.23 0.42 -3.62
N SER A 187 -15.65 1.14 -4.65
CA SER A 187 -16.81 2.03 -4.61
C SER A 187 -18.09 1.25 -4.34
N LEU A 188 -18.29 0.13 -5.04
CA LEU A 188 -19.43 -0.77 -4.85
C LEU A 188 -19.46 -1.36 -3.42
N ASN A 189 -18.32 -1.86 -2.95
CA ASN A 189 -18.20 -2.38 -1.58
C ASN A 189 -18.47 -1.30 -0.53
N THR A 190 -18.04 -0.06 -0.79
CA THR A 190 -18.35 1.10 0.07
C THR A 190 -19.85 1.36 0.14
N VAL A 191 -20.53 1.34 -1.01
CA VAL A 191 -21.99 1.52 -1.10
C VAL A 191 -22.72 0.44 -0.28
N TYR A 192 -22.31 -0.82 -0.37
CA TYR A 192 -22.90 -1.90 0.44
C TYR A 192 -22.72 -1.67 1.94
N ARG A 193 -21.51 -1.27 2.38
CA ARG A 193 -21.23 -0.97 3.79
C ARG A 193 -22.02 0.23 4.30
N PHE A 194 -22.14 1.28 3.47
CA PHE A 194 -22.93 2.46 3.76
C PHE A 194 -24.40 2.11 4.02
N PHE A 195 -25.04 1.37 3.11
CA PHE A 195 -26.45 0.99 3.28
C PHE A 195 -26.65 -0.01 4.42
N ARG A 196 -25.68 -0.90 4.67
CA ARG A 196 -25.70 -1.78 5.85
C ARG A 196 -25.68 -0.97 7.14
N PHE A 197 -24.83 0.05 7.25
CA PHE A 197 -24.82 0.93 8.42
C PHE A 197 -26.17 1.62 8.61
N LEU A 198 -26.73 2.21 7.55
CA LEU A 198 -28.04 2.89 7.61
C LEU A 198 -29.16 1.95 8.06
N LEU A 199 -29.18 0.72 7.56
CA LEU A 199 -30.15 -0.30 7.96
C LEU A 199 -30.05 -0.62 9.45
N VAL A 200 -28.82 -0.83 9.94
CA VAL A 200 -28.58 -1.17 11.35
C VAL A 200 -28.88 0.02 12.26
N GLN A 201 -28.53 1.24 11.85
CA GLN A 201 -28.88 2.48 12.55
C GLN A 201 -30.40 2.63 12.67
N THR A 202 -31.14 2.35 11.60
CA THR A 202 -32.61 2.39 11.59
C THR A 202 -33.20 1.35 12.55
N ASN A 203 -32.65 0.13 12.55
CA ASN A 203 -33.07 -0.94 13.47
C ASN A 203 -32.78 -0.60 14.94
N TYR A 204 -31.65 0.06 15.22
CA TYR A 204 -31.34 0.58 16.56
C TYR A 204 -32.38 1.60 17.01
N ASN A 205 -32.69 2.60 16.18
CA ASN A 205 -33.68 3.63 16.47
C ASN A 205 -35.08 3.02 16.69
N LEU A 206 -35.45 2.01 15.90
CA LEU A 206 -36.70 1.27 16.06
C LEU A 206 -36.75 0.49 17.38
N ALA A 207 -35.66 -0.21 17.74
CA ALA A 207 -35.57 -0.95 18.99
C ALA A 207 -35.63 -0.03 20.23
N GLU A 208 -35.03 1.15 20.15
CA GLU A 208 -35.07 2.17 21.20
C GLU A 208 -36.49 2.72 21.39
N SER A 209 -37.18 3.04 20.28
CA SER A 209 -38.58 3.45 20.31
C SER A 209 -39.50 2.36 20.87
N ASN A 210 -39.29 1.09 20.49
CA ASN A 210 -40.03 -0.05 21.01
C ASN A 210 -39.82 -0.25 22.52
N LEU A 211 -38.59 -0.10 23.03
CA LEU A 211 -38.34 -0.17 24.47
C LEU A 211 -39.07 0.94 25.23
N LYS A 212 -39.03 2.18 24.70
CA LYS A 212 -39.76 3.32 25.27
C LYS A 212 -41.27 3.05 25.32
N ASN A 213 -41.83 2.52 24.24
CA ASN A 213 -43.25 2.16 24.17
C ASN A 213 -43.61 1.04 25.15
N SER A 214 -42.82 -0.04 25.21
CA SER A 214 -43.02 -1.14 26.16
C SER A 214 -42.94 -0.69 27.62
N THR A 215 -42.00 0.22 27.93
CA THR A 215 -41.85 0.79 29.28
C THR A 215 -43.06 1.63 29.68
N ASN A 216 -43.58 2.44 28.75
CA ASN A 216 -44.81 3.19 28.97
C ASN A 216 -46.01 2.26 29.21
N ASN A 217 -46.13 1.17 28.43
CA ASN A 217 -47.17 0.17 28.61
C ASN A 217 -47.08 -0.53 29.97
N LEU A 218 -45.86 -0.86 30.43
CA LEU A 218 -45.64 -1.42 31.76
C LEU A 218 -46.07 -0.46 32.87
N LYS A 219 -45.77 0.84 32.72
CA LYS A 219 -46.21 1.88 33.68
C LYS A 219 -47.74 1.96 33.76
N ILE A 220 -48.44 1.88 32.63
CA ILE A 220 -49.91 1.83 32.59
C ILE A 220 -50.43 0.55 33.25
N ALA A 221 -49.80 -0.60 32.96
CA ALA A 221 -50.15 -1.88 33.56
C ALA A 221 -49.96 -1.88 35.08
N GLN A 222 -48.93 -1.20 35.58
CA GLN A 222 -48.68 -1.02 37.01
C GLN A 222 -49.80 -0.22 37.68
N THR A 223 -50.18 0.93 37.11
CA THR A 223 -51.35 1.69 37.61
C THR A 223 -52.63 0.87 37.62
N LYS A 224 -52.87 0.06 36.58
CA LYS A 224 -54.03 -0.85 36.52
C LYS A 224 -54.00 -1.96 37.58
N ARG A 225 -52.80 -2.42 37.95
CA ARG A 225 -52.59 -3.43 38.99
C ARG A 225 -52.88 -2.85 40.36
N ASP A 226 -52.44 -1.62 40.62
CA ASP A 226 -52.68 -0.92 41.88
C ASP A 226 -54.17 -0.70 42.15
N ILE A 227 -54.99 -0.53 41.10
CA ILE A 227 -56.46 -0.43 41.20
C ILE A 227 -57.20 -1.77 41.02
N GLY A 228 -56.49 -2.90 40.92
CA GLY A 228 -57.07 -4.25 40.84
C GLY A 228 -57.73 -4.63 39.51
N THR A 229 -57.45 -3.92 38.42
CA THR A 229 -58.14 -4.08 37.11
C THR A 229 -57.38 -4.94 36.09
N ILE A 230 -56.22 -5.49 36.45
CA ILE A 230 -55.40 -6.37 35.60
C ILE A 230 -54.96 -7.61 36.40
N SER A 231 -54.90 -8.77 35.74
CA SER A 231 -54.40 -9.99 36.36
C SER A 231 -52.87 -10.01 36.43
N ASP A 232 -52.31 -10.74 37.40
CA ASP A 232 -50.85 -10.90 37.55
C ASP A 232 -50.20 -11.50 36.29
N ASN A 233 -50.89 -12.41 35.59
CA ASN A 233 -50.41 -12.97 34.33
C ASN A 233 -50.30 -11.89 33.22
N ASN A 234 -51.31 -11.03 33.10
CA ASN A 234 -51.27 -9.93 32.13
C ASN A 234 -50.21 -8.88 32.49
N PHE A 235 -49.98 -8.63 33.78
CA PHE A 235 -48.88 -7.78 34.23
C PHE A 235 -47.51 -8.40 33.90
N ALA A 236 -47.29 -9.67 34.24
CA ALA A 236 -46.04 -10.40 33.93
C ALA A 236 -45.74 -10.45 32.42
N ARG A 237 -46.77 -10.52 31.57
CA ARG A 237 -46.60 -10.40 30.11
C ARG A 237 -46.06 -9.03 29.68
N ASN A 238 -46.46 -7.94 30.34
CA ASN A 238 -45.91 -6.61 30.07
C ASN A 238 -44.45 -6.49 30.54
N GLU A 239 -44.11 -7.08 31.70
CA GLU A 239 -42.71 -7.15 32.15
C GLU A 239 -41.84 -7.92 31.15
N LEU A 240 -42.32 -9.09 30.69
CA LEU A 240 -41.64 -9.88 29.67
C LEU A 240 -41.46 -9.10 28.36
N ALA A 241 -42.46 -8.30 27.95
CA ALA A 241 -42.35 -7.46 26.75
C ALA A 241 -41.25 -6.39 26.89
N VAL A 242 -41.09 -5.78 28.07
CA VAL A 242 -39.99 -4.86 28.36
C VAL A 242 -38.64 -5.56 28.32
N LEU A 243 -38.52 -6.73 28.96
CA LEU A 243 -37.28 -7.52 28.95
C LEU A 243 -36.87 -7.93 27.52
N ASN A 244 -37.84 -8.33 26.70
CA ASN A 244 -37.61 -8.66 25.29
C ASN A 244 -37.19 -7.43 24.47
N ALA A 245 -37.84 -6.28 24.68
CA ALA A 245 -37.46 -5.04 24.00
C ALA A 245 -36.06 -4.57 24.42
N GLN A 246 -35.70 -4.72 25.69
CA GLN A 246 -34.35 -4.41 26.19
C GLN A 246 -33.29 -5.32 25.57
N LYS A 247 -33.57 -6.62 25.48
CA LYS A 247 -32.70 -7.59 24.79
C LYS A 247 -32.50 -7.22 23.32
N ALA A 248 -33.57 -6.86 22.63
CA ALA A 248 -33.52 -6.44 21.22
C ALA A 248 -32.70 -5.15 21.04
N LEU A 249 -32.86 -4.15 21.91
CA LEU A 249 -32.07 -2.93 21.89
C LEU A 249 -30.58 -3.20 22.13
N ASN A 250 -30.24 -4.06 23.09
CA ASN A 250 -28.85 -4.42 23.37
C ASN A 250 -28.20 -5.11 22.16
N LYS A 251 -28.93 -5.98 21.46
CA LYS A 251 -28.47 -6.59 20.21
C LYS A 251 -28.25 -5.54 19.12
N ALA A 252 -29.27 -4.72 18.84
CA ALA A 252 -29.18 -3.67 17.82
C ALA A 252 -28.04 -2.67 18.10
N ARG A 253 -27.77 -2.37 19.38
CA ARG A 253 -26.63 -1.53 19.79
C ARG A 253 -25.28 -2.17 19.45
N MET A 254 -25.14 -3.47 19.65
CA MET A 254 -23.90 -4.19 19.32
C MET A 254 -23.72 -4.29 17.80
N ASP A 255 -24.80 -4.58 17.07
CA ASP A 255 -24.80 -4.60 15.60
C ASP A 255 -24.40 -3.23 15.04
N LEU A 256 -24.91 -2.14 15.63
CA LEU A 256 -24.56 -0.77 15.23
C LEU A 256 -23.07 -0.48 15.47
N LYS A 257 -22.53 -0.85 16.63
CA LYS A 257 -21.09 -0.70 16.91
C LYS A 257 -20.22 -1.48 15.92
N ASN A 258 -20.64 -2.68 15.55
CA ASN A 258 -19.91 -3.49 14.57
C ASN A 258 -19.96 -2.86 13.17
N ALA A 259 -21.13 -2.42 12.72
CA ALA A 259 -21.28 -1.74 11.44
C ALA A 259 -20.50 -0.41 11.38
N ASP A 260 -20.51 0.35 12.48
CA ASP A 260 -19.73 1.58 12.66
C ASP A 260 -18.22 1.32 12.54
N PHE A 261 -17.72 0.34 13.27
CA PHE A 261 -16.31 -0.05 13.24
C PHE A 261 -15.87 -0.49 11.84
N GLU A 262 -16.67 -1.34 11.20
CA GLU A 262 -16.39 -1.85 9.86
C GLU A 262 -16.36 -0.74 8.80
N LEU A 263 -17.33 0.17 8.83
CA LEU A 263 -17.39 1.28 7.87
C LEU A 263 -16.20 2.21 8.06
N LYS A 264 -15.94 2.68 9.29
CA LYS A 264 -14.83 3.58 9.61
C LYS A 264 -13.47 3.00 9.24
N SER A 265 -13.26 1.72 9.56
CA SER A 265 -12.01 1.03 9.22
C SER A 265 -11.82 0.96 7.71
N TYR A 266 -12.90 0.78 6.95
CA TYR A 266 -12.85 0.72 5.49
C TYR A 266 -12.52 2.06 4.85
N ILE A 267 -13.16 3.14 5.32
CA ILE A 267 -12.98 4.50 4.78
C ILE A 267 -11.80 5.27 5.40
N GLY A 268 -11.04 4.64 6.28
CA GLY A 268 -9.83 5.24 6.90
C GLY A 268 -10.09 6.25 8.01
N LEU A 269 -11.31 6.30 8.57
CA LEU A 269 -11.62 7.22 9.67
C LEU A 269 -11.19 6.66 11.05
N PRO A 270 -10.72 7.53 11.97
CA PRO A 270 -10.50 7.18 13.37
C PRO A 270 -11.76 6.66 14.06
N GLN A 271 -11.60 5.71 14.99
CA GLN A 271 -12.71 5.05 15.67
C GLN A 271 -13.41 5.94 16.71
N ASP A 272 -12.71 6.95 17.24
CA ASP A 272 -13.22 7.93 18.20
C ASP A 272 -14.13 9.00 17.56
N GLN A 273 -14.10 9.12 16.24
CA GLN A 273 -14.93 10.08 15.50
C GLN A 273 -16.38 9.60 15.40
N LYS A 274 -17.35 10.46 15.72
CA LYS A 274 -18.77 10.13 15.53
C LYS A 274 -19.21 10.48 14.11
N ILE A 275 -19.84 9.52 13.45
CA ILE A 275 -20.40 9.67 12.11
C ILE A 275 -21.92 9.55 12.16
N ASP A 276 -22.60 10.33 11.34
CA ASP A 276 -24.03 10.23 11.07
C ASP A 276 -24.20 10.19 9.55
N LEU A 277 -24.91 9.19 9.03
CA LEU A 277 -25.03 9.00 7.58
C LEU A 277 -26.33 9.61 7.10
N GLU A 278 -26.25 10.43 6.05
CA GLU A 278 -27.43 11.02 5.44
C GLU A 278 -28.06 10.04 4.46
N MET A 279 -29.38 9.79 4.59
CA MET A 279 -30.09 8.92 3.66
C MET A 279 -30.17 9.57 2.27
N PRO A 280 -29.67 8.92 1.21
CA PRO A 280 -29.80 9.45 -0.15
C PRO A 280 -31.25 9.31 -0.62
N LEU A 281 -31.95 10.43 -0.77
CA LEU A 281 -33.33 10.47 -1.27
C LEU A 281 -33.41 10.67 -2.81
N ASP A 282 -32.31 11.11 -3.41
CA ASP A 282 -32.22 11.38 -4.85
C ASP A 282 -31.74 10.13 -5.60
N ILE A 283 -32.68 9.38 -6.17
CA ILE A 283 -32.40 8.25 -7.07
C ILE A 283 -32.48 8.75 -8.50
N THR A 284 -31.37 8.67 -9.23
CA THR A 284 -31.34 8.92 -10.67
C THR A 284 -31.36 7.59 -11.41
N LEU A 285 -32.42 7.36 -12.19
CA LEU A 285 -32.51 6.23 -13.11
C LEU A 285 -31.82 6.64 -14.41
N PHE A 286 -30.85 5.86 -14.86
CA PHE A 286 -30.21 6.02 -16.16
C PHE A 286 -30.27 4.70 -16.93
N GLU A 287 -30.33 4.80 -18.25
CA GLU A 287 -30.36 3.64 -19.14
C GLU A 287 -28.93 3.18 -19.43
N ILE A 288 -28.66 1.89 -19.22
CA ILE A 288 -27.36 1.28 -19.50
C ILE A 288 -27.42 0.72 -20.92
N ASP A 289 -26.63 1.31 -21.81
CA ASP A 289 -26.40 0.79 -23.15
C ASP A 289 -25.56 -0.49 -23.06
N ALA A 290 -26.19 -1.64 -23.31
CA ALA A 290 -25.56 -2.95 -23.17
C ALA A 290 -24.36 -3.15 -24.12
N ASP A 291 -24.39 -2.54 -25.31
CA ASP A 291 -23.31 -2.67 -26.30
C ASP A 291 -22.07 -1.86 -25.87
N LYS A 292 -22.28 -0.76 -25.14
CA LYS A 292 -21.18 0.02 -24.53
C LYS A 292 -20.65 -0.60 -23.24
N ALA A 293 -21.47 -1.32 -22.49
CA ALA A 293 -21.04 -1.97 -21.24
C ALA A 293 -20.11 -3.17 -21.47
N LEU A 294 -20.14 -3.77 -22.67
CA LEU A 294 -19.32 -4.92 -23.05
C LEU A 294 -17.98 -4.53 -23.73
N GLN A 295 -17.78 -3.26 -24.08
CA GLN A 295 -16.55 -2.74 -24.72
C GLN A 295 -15.53 -2.27 -23.69
#